data_AF-A0A2R7QWH2-F1
#
_entry.id   AF-A0A2R7QWH2-F1
#
_cell.length_a   1.000
_cell.length_b   1.000
_cell.length_c   1.000
_cell.angle_alpha   90.00
_cell.angle_beta   90.00
_cell.angle_gamma   90.00
#
_symmetry.space_group_name_H-M   'P 1'
#
loop_
_entity.id
_entity.type
_entity.pdbx_description
1 polymer ?
#
loop_
_entity_poly.entity_id
_entity_poly.type
_entity_poly.pdbx_seq_one_letter_code
_entity_poly.pdbx_strand_id
1 'polypeptide(L)'
;MDEGLAMRKAGWATQLSAVLLAWELQLLAVPMTVLGVFALAWLWGPAHHPDHVPMRAAVCVALVAFVGFWRLVLGFFRAGRRLGGTPVWAWACTAAGVALCAAGLGVGLFERPTGWAYIGVMGLPMLLPLGHMVALSWCTTRQRPGR
;
A
#
# COMPACT_ATOMS: atom_id res chain seq x y z
N MET A 1 -13.14 -33.67 -19.97
CA MET A 1 -13.54 -32.42 -20.64
C MET A 1 -13.68 -31.25 -19.65
N ASP A 2 -13.81 -31.52 -18.34
CA ASP A 2 -14.00 -30.51 -17.28
C ASP A 2 -12.74 -29.72 -16.89
N GLU A 3 -11.55 -30.30 -17.06
CA GLU A 3 -10.29 -29.65 -16.67
C GLU A 3 -9.99 -28.39 -17.51
N GLY A 4 -10.35 -28.39 -18.80
CA GLY A 4 -10.18 -27.23 -19.69
C GLY A 4 -11.10 -26.07 -19.33
N LEU A 5 -12.31 -26.35 -18.83
CA LEU A 5 -13.27 -25.35 -18.38
C LEU A 5 -12.85 -24.74 -17.04
N ALA A 6 -12.34 -25.57 -16.12
CA ALA A 6 -11.79 -25.12 -14.84
C ALA A 6 -10.55 -24.23 -15.01
N MET A 7 -9.60 -24.63 -15.88
CA MET A 7 -8.41 -23.83 -16.22
C MET A 7 -8.79 -22.48 -16.84
N ARG A 8 -9.77 -22.46 -17.75
CA ARG A 8 -10.24 -21.22 -18.39
C ARG A 8 -10.90 -20.30 -17.36
N LYS A 9 -11.78 -20.82 -16.50
CA LYS A 9 -12.43 -20.05 -15.42
C LYS A 9 -11.43 -19.47 -14.41
N ALA A 10 -10.39 -20.23 -14.07
CA ALA A 10 -9.29 -19.75 -13.22
C ALA A 10 -8.50 -18.61 -13.88
N GLY A 11 -8.25 -18.68 -15.19
CA GLY A 11 -7.63 -17.60 -15.97
C GLY A 11 -8.44 -16.30 -15.93
N TRP A 12 -9.75 -16.39 -16.16
CA TRP A 12 -10.67 -15.25 -16.09
C TRP A 12 -10.71 -14.62 -14.69
N ALA A 13 -10.81 -15.43 -13.63
CA ALA A 13 -10.81 -14.94 -12.25
C ALA A 13 -9.52 -14.18 -11.90
N THR A 14 -8.38 -14.68 -12.38
CA THR A 14 -7.07 -14.03 -12.14
C THR A 14 -6.95 -12.71 -12.92
N GLN A 15 -7.51 -12.61 -14.13
CA GLN A 15 -7.56 -11.36 -14.89
C GLN A 15 -8.48 -10.33 -14.24
N LEU A 16 -9.68 -10.74 -13.82
CA LEU A 16 -10.62 -9.86 -13.12
C LEU A 16 -10.02 -9.32 -11.83
N SER A 17 -9.37 -10.17 -11.04
CA SER A 17 -8.68 -9.77 -9.80
C SER A 17 -7.55 -8.78 -10.05
N ALA A 18 -6.81 -8.90 -11.17
CA ALA A 18 -5.81 -7.90 -11.55
C ALA A 18 -6.43 -6.55 -11.93
N VAL A 19 -7.58 -6.55 -12.61
CA VAL A 19 -8.32 -5.32 -12.94
C VAL A 19 -8.87 -4.66 -11.67
N LEU A 20 -9.41 -5.43 -10.74
CA LEU A 20 -9.87 -4.94 -9.44
C LEU A 20 -8.71 -4.33 -8.64
N LEU A 21 -7.54 -4.98 -8.62
CA LEU A 21 -6.36 -4.43 -7.97
C LEU A 21 -5.93 -3.09 -8.61
N ALA A 22 -5.99 -2.97 -9.94
CA ALA A 22 -5.70 -1.70 -10.61
C ALA A 22 -6.69 -0.61 -10.19
N TRP A 23 -7.97 -0.95 -10.05
CA TRP A 23 -8.99 -0.05 -9.52
C TRP A 23 -8.74 0.36 -8.07
N GLU A 24 -8.37 -0.57 -7.19
CA GLU A 24 -7.99 -0.28 -5.80
C GLU A 24 -6.81 0.69 -5.74
N LEU A 25 -5.80 0.49 -6.58
CA LEU A 25 -4.66 1.40 -6.68
C LEU A 25 -5.10 2.80 -7.15
N GLN A 26 -5.98 2.88 -8.14
CA GLN A 26 -6.47 4.15 -8.68
C GLN A 26 -7.36 4.92 -7.69
N LEU A 27 -8.20 4.22 -6.92
CA LEU A 27 -9.18 4.83 -6.02
C LEU A 27 -8.65 5.05 -4.61
N LEU A 28 -7.68 4.26 -4.16
CA LEU A 28 -7.16 4.33 -2.79
C LEU A 28 -5.72 4.85 -2.79
N ALA A 29 -4.83 4.20 -3.54
CA ALA A 29 -3.41 4.52 -3.44
C ALA A 29 -3.04 5.85 -4.09
N VAL A 30 -3.56 6.14 -5.29
CA VAL A 30 -3.28 7.40 -5.98
C VAL A 30 -3.79 8.60 -5.16
N PRO A 31 -5.05 8.65 -4.70
CA PRO A 31 -5.55 9.80 -3.94
C PRO A 31 -4.78 10.00 -2.63
N MET A 32 -4.45 8.94 -1.89
CA MET A 32 -3.69 9.06 -0.65
C MET A 32 -2.25 9.55 -0.88
N THR A 33 -1.63 9.14 -1.99
CA THR A 33 -0.31 9.66 -2.38
C THR A 33 -0.39 11.16 -2.72
N VAL A 34 -1.41 11.56 -3.49
CA VAL A 34 -1.64 12.97 -3.85
C VAL A 34 -1.93 13.82 -2.61
N LEU A 35 -2.80 13.35 -1.71
CA LEU A 35 -3.11 14.03 -0.46
C LEU A 35 -1.88 14.17 0.44
N GLY A 36 -1.02 13.14 0.51
CA GLY A 36 0.23 13.20 1.26
C GLY A 36 1.20 14.27 0.71
N VAL A 37 1.37 14.35 -0.61
CA VAL A 37 2.21 15.39 -1.24
C VAL A 37 1.62 16.78 -1.04
N PHE A 38 0.31 16.92 -1.22
CA PHE A 38 -0.38 18.20 -0.99
C PHE A 38 -0.28 18.66 0.46
N ALA A 39 -0.48 17.75 1.42
CA ALA A 39 -0.33 18.03 2.84
C ALA A 39 1.09 18.48 3.17
N LEU A 40 2.12 17.84 2.59
CA LEU A 40 3.50 18.27 2.78
C LEU A 40 3.74 19.68 2.25
N ALA A 41 3.26 19.98 1.05
CA ALA A 41 3.39 21.31 0.44
C ALA A 41 2.68 22.38 1.28
N TRP A 42 1.48 22.10 1.77
CA TRP A 42 0.73 22.98 2.66
C TRP A 42 1.46 23.23 3.98
N LEU A 43 1.94 22.15 4.61
CA LEU A 43 2.66 22.23 5.88
C LEU A 43 3.97 23.02 5.77
N TRP A 44 4.59 23.07 4.58
CA TRP A 44 5.81 23.86 4.31
C TRP A 44 5.55 25.37 4.17
N GLY A 45 4.28 25.80 4.11
CA GLY A 45 3.90 27.21 4.08
C GLY A 45 4.32 27.98 5.35
N PRO A 46 4.22 29.33 5.34
CA PRO A 46 4.76 30.23 6.36
C PRO A 46 4.02 30.19 7.72
N ALA A 47 3.15 29.22 7.96
CA ALA A 47 2.38 29.10 9.19
C ALA A 47 3.25 28.60 10.35
N HIS A 48 3.36 29.43 11.40
CA HIS A 48 4.12 29.17 12.62
C HIS A 48 3.23 28.52 13.68
N HIS A 49 2.71 27.31 13.42
CA HIS A 49 2.07 26.51 14.46
C HIS A 49 3.10 25.52 15.05
N PRO A 50 3.22 25.39 16.39
CA PRO A 50 4.19 24.49 17.02
C PRO A 50 4.04 23.02 16.57
N ASP A 51 2.83 22.62 16.15
CA ASP A 51 2.52 21.28 15.68
C ASP A 51 2.93 20.98 14.22
N HIS A 52 3.40 21.98 13.46
CA HIS A 52 3.77 21.77 12.06
C HIS A 52 5.03 20.90 11.90
N VAL A 53 6.00 21.01 12.81
CA VAL A 53 7.25 20.23 12.75
C VAL A 53 6.99 18.73 12.91
N PRO A 54 6.30 18.24 13.96
CA PRO A 54 5.99 16.81 14.08
C PRO A 54 5.07 16.32 12.96
N MET A 55 4.15 17.15 12.48
CA MET A 55 3.27 16.79 11.37
C MET A 55 4.02 16.67 10.03
N ARG A 56 5.00 17.53 9.76
CA ARG A 56 5.90 17.40 8.59
C ARG A 56 6.69 16.09 8.65
N ALA A 57 7.28 15.77 9.81
CA ALA A 57 8.02 14.53 9.99
C ALA A 57 7.13 13.30 9.73
N ALA A 58 5.91 13.31 10.28
CA ALA A 58 4.90 12.27 10.06
C ALA A 58 4.56 12.09 8.57
N VAL A 59 4.29 13.19 7.85
CA VAL A 59 3.97 13.16 6.42
C VAL A 59 5.17 12.69 5.58
N CYS A 60 6.39 13.14 5.88
CA CYS A 60 7.61 12.68 5.21
C CYS A 60 7.78 11.16 5.36
N VAL A 61 7.61 10.62 6.57
CA VAL A 61 7.72 9.19 6.84
C VAL A 61 6.65 8.40 6.06
N ALA A 62 5.40 8.89 6.03
CA ALA A 62 4.32 8.29 5.25
C ALA A 62 4.64 8.26 3.74
N LEU A 63 5.19 9.35 3.19
CA LEU A 63 5.60 9.42 1.79
C LEU A 63 6.74 8.44 1.46
N VAL A 64 7.72 8.26 2.35
CA VAL A 64 8.77 7.24 2.18
C VAL A 64 8.17 5.84 2.15
N ALA A 65 7.20 5.55 3.02
CA ALA A 65 6.47 4.28 3.00
C ALA A 65 5.68 4.10 1.70
N PHE A 66 5.05 5.16 1.17
CA PHE A 66 4.36 5.13 -0.12
C PHE A 66 5.31 4.86 -1.28
N VAL A 67 6.52 5.42 -1.28
CA VAL A 67 7.55 5.13 -2.29
C VAL A 67 7.92 3.64 -2.27
N GLY A 68 8.10 3.06 -1.07
CA GLY A 68 8.31 1.62 -0.90
C GLY A 68 7.16 0.80 -1.46
N PHE A 69 5.93 1.17 -1.12
CA PHE A 69 4.70 0.53 -1.61
C PHE A 69 4.61 0.58 -3.14
N TRP A 70 4.80 1.74 -3.77
CA TRP A 70 4.74 1.87 -5.22
C TRP A 70 5.84 1.06 -5.92
N ARG A 71 7.00 0.88 -5.31
CA ARG A 71 8.02 -0.05 -5.83
C ARG A 71 7.62 -1.51 -5.70
N LEU A 72 6.93 -1.90 -4.64
CA LEU A 72 6.33 -3.25 -4.56
C LEU A 72 5.28 -3.45 -5.65
N VAL A 73 4.40 -2.48 -5.87
CA VAL A 73 3.39 -2.50 -6.93
C VAL A 73 4.04 -2.66 -8.30
N LEU A 74 5.04 -1.83 -8.62
CA LEU A 74 5.74 -1.90 -9.89
C LEU A 74 6.47 -3.24 -10.07
N GLY A 75 7.15 -3.72 -9.04
CA GLY A 75 7.84 -5.00 -9.08
C GLY A 75 6.88 -6.18 -9.23
N PHE A 76 5.71 -6.12 -8.58
CA PHE A 76 4.66 -7.13 -8.69
C PHE A 76 4.10 -7.25 -10.12
N PHE A 77 3.78 -6.12 -10.76
CA PHE A 77 3.33 -6.13 -12.15
C PHE A 77 4.43 -6.60 -13.11
N ARG A 78 5.68 -6.14 -12.90
CA ARG A 78 6.84 -6.58 -13.70
C ARG A 78 7.15 -8.06 -13.56
N ALA A 79 7.01 -8.62 -12.36
CA ALA A 79 7.25 -10.04 -12.08
C ALA A 79 6.05 -10.95 -12.41
N GLY A 80 5.03 -10.42 -13.11
CA GLY A 80 3.88 -11.20 -13.56
C GLY A 80 2.95 -11.63 -12.43
N ARG A 81 2.65 -10.72 -11.49
CA ARG A 81 1.81 -10.93 -10.28
C ARG A 81 2.49 -11.76 -9.19
N ARG A 82 3.81 -11.60 -9.03
CA ARG A 82 4.59 -12.26 -7.98
C ARG A 82 5.32 -11.23 -7.14
N LEU A 83 5.30 -11.40 -5.83
CA LEU A 83 6.03 -10.55 -4.91
C LEU A 83 7.49 -10.98 -4.69
N GLY A 84 7.89 -12.18 -5.15
CA GLY A 84 9.24 -12.73 -4.89
C GLY A 84 10.40 -12.06 -5.64
N GLY A 85 10.12 -11.17 -6.60
CA GLY A 85 11.15 -10.45 -7.38
C GLY A 85 11.37 -9.00 -6.96
N THR A 86 10.69 -8.53 -5.91
CA THR A 86 10.78 -7.13 -5.46
C THR A 86 11.94 -6.93 -4.48
N PRO A 87 12.56 -5.74 -4.47
CA PRO A 87 13.73 -5.50 -3.63
C PRO A 87 13.39 -5.52 -2.13
N VAL A 88 14.26 -6.09 -1.30
CA VAL A 88 14.07 -6.29 0.15
C VAL A 88 13.80 -4.97 0.89
N TRP A 89 14.43 -3.88 0.46
CA TRP A 89 14.20 -2.57 1.07
C TRP A 89 12.77 -2.06 0.85
N ALA A 90 12.12 -2.39 -0.28
CA ALA A 90 10.74 -1.99 -0.53
C ALA A 90 9.78 -2.71 0.42
N TRP A 91 10.05 -3.99 0.71
CA TRP A 91 9.34 -4.73 1.76
C TRP A 91 9.54 -4.12 3.14
N ALA A 92 10.78 -3.80 3.51
CA ALA A 92 11.08 -3.19 4.79
C ALA A 92 10.38 -1.83 4.95
N CYS A 93 10.42 -0.98 3.92
CA CYS A 93 9.74 0.31 3.92
C CYS A 93 8.21 0.17 4.01
N THR A 94 7.60 -0.76 3.28
CA THR A 94 6.15 -0.99 3.36
C THR A 94 5.76 -1.60 4.69
N ALA A 95 6.51 -2.58 5.22
CA ALA A 95 6.26 -3.16 6.54
C ALA A 95 6.39 -2.15 7.67
N ALA A 96 7.42 -1.29 7.61
CA ALA A 96 7.57 -0.17 8.53
C ALA A 96 6.39 0.80 8.42
N GLY A 97 5.94 1.12 7.20
CA GLY A 97 4.74 1.91 6.95
C GLY A 97 3.48 1.30 7.58
N VAL A 98 3.25 0.00 7.41
CA VAL A 98 2.10 -0.70 8.01
C VAL A 98 2.17 -0.66 9.53
N ALA A 99 3.33 -0.91 10.12
CA ALA A 99 3.54 -0.83 11.56
C ALA A 99 3.28 0.58 12.09
N LEU A 100 3.74 1.62 11.37
CA LEU A 100 3.48 3.01 11.70
C LEU A 100 2.01 3.39 11.58
N CYS A 101 1.28 2.82 10.62
CA CYS A 101 -0.17 3.04 10.50
C CYS A 101 -0.91 2.42 11.69
N ALA A 102 -0.55 1.20 12.09
CA ALA A 102 -1.13 0.54 13.24
C ALA A 102 -0.83 1.30 14.55
N ALA A 103 0.42 1.75 14.73
CA ALA A 103 0.83 2.56 15.86
C ALA A 103 0.09 3.91 15.88
N GLY A 104 -0.03 4.58 14.72
CA GLY A 104 -0.73 5.85 14.59
C GLY A 104 -2.23 5.76 14.90
N LEU A 105 -2.89 4.67 14.47
CA LEU A 105 -4.28 4.39 14.85
C LEU A 105 -4.43 4.14 16.35
N GLY A 106 -3.49 3.40 16.94
CA GLY A 106 -3.44 3.20 18.40
C GLY A 106 -3.36 4.52 19.15
N VAL A 107 -2.40 5.38 18.80
CA VAL A 107 -2.23 6.69 19.44
C VAL A 107 -3.48 7.57 19.22
N GLY A 108 -4.06 7.59 18.02
CA GLY A 108 -5.25 8.38 17.70
C GLY A 108 -6.53 7.93 18.41
N LEU A 109 -6.62 6.68 18.87
CA LEU A 109 -7.75 6.16 19.64
C LEU A 109 -7.66 6.51 21.14
N PHE A 110 -6.45 6.66 21.69
CA PHE A 110 -6.24 6.84 23.13
C PHE A 110 -5.77 8.25 23.52
N GLU A 111 -5.30 9.07 22.59
CA GLU A 111 -4.82 10.43 22.84
C GLU A 111 -5.55 11.48 21.96
N ARG A 112 -5.29 12.78 22.20
CA ARG A 112 -5.76 13.85 21.30
C ARG A 112 -5.28 13.56 19.87
N PRO A 113 -6.06 13.91 18.82
CA PRO A 113 -5.67 13.66 17.44
C PRO A 113 -4.40 14.43 17.09
N THR A 114 -3.25 13.76 17.18
CA THR A 114 -1.93 14.28 16.82
C THR A 114 -1.61 13.94 15.36
N GLY A 115 -0.51 14.50 14.83
CA GLY A 115 0.00 14.16 13.50
C GLY A 115 0.28 12.65 13.29
N TRP A 116 0.37 11.86 14.35
CA TRP A 116 0.50 10.39 14.29
C TRP A 116 -0.81 9.69 13.92
N ALA A 117 -1.95 10.20 14.39
CA ALA A 117 -3.27 9.69 13.99
C ALA A 117 -3.50 9.86 12.48
N TYR A 118 -2.96 10.94 11.90
CA TYR A 118 -3.00 11.20 10.47
C TYR A 118 -2.28 10.13 9.64
N ILE A 119 -1.12 9.63 10.10
CA ILE A 119 -0.39 8.54 9.46
C ILE A 119 -1.28 7.29 9.39
N GLY A 120 -1.92 6.96 10.52
CA GLY A 120 -2.82 5.82 10.64
C GLY A 120 -3.98 5.88 9.63
N VAL A 121 -4.66 7.01 9.55
CA VAL A 121 -5.79 7.22 8.64
C VAL A 121 -5.33 7.21 7.18
N MET A 122 -4.20 7.83 6.86
CA MET A 122 -3.70 7.92 5.49
C MET A 122 -3.19 6.59 4.92
N GLY A 123 -2.65 5.71 5.77
CA GLY A 123 -2.14 4.41 5.32
C GLY A 123 -3.15 3.26 5.38
N LEU A 124 -4.26 3.39 6.10
CA LEU A 124 -5.31 2.37 6.13
C LEU A 124 -5.81 1.95 4.73
N PRO A 125 -6.08 2.88 3.78
CA PRO A 125 -6.51 2.54 2.43
C PRO A 125 -5.46 1.76 1.62
N MET A 126 -4.18 1.88 1.98
CA MET A 126 -3.09 1.15 1.31
C MET A 126 -3.01 -0.32 1.73
N LEU A 127 -3.60 -0.69 2.87
CA LEU A 127 -3.61 -2.06 3.35
C LEU A 127 -4.45 -2.99 2.45
N LEU A 128 -5.51 -2.45 1.84
CA LEU A 128 -6.39 -3.22 0.95
C LEU A 128 -5.66 -3.72 -0.31
N PRO A 129 -5.07 -2.84 -1.16
CA PRO A 129 -4.33 -3.30 -2.34
C PRO A 129 -3.11 -4.14 -1.96
N LEU A 130 -2.46 -3.86 -0.83
CA LEU A 130 -1.34 -4.67 -0.34
C LEU A 130 -1.79 -6.11 -0.02
N GLY A 131 -2.90 -6.27 0.70
CA GLY A 131 -3.47 -7.58 1.02
C GLY A 131 -3.89 -8.33 -0.24
N HIS A 132 -4.49 -7.63 -1.21
CA HIS A 132 -4.89 -8.20 -2.48
C HIS A 132 -3.68 -8.69 -3.31
N MET A 133 -2.59 -7.92 -3.34
CA MET A 133 -1.33 -8.35 -3.95
C MET A 133 -0.74 -9.60 -3.29
N VAL A 134 -0.78 -9.68 -1.95
CA VAL A 134 -0.30 -10.86 -1.21
C VAL A 134 -1.16 -12.09 -1.54
N ALA A 135 -2.49 -11.93 -1.53
CA ALA A 135 -3.42 -13.01 -1.87
C ALA A 135 -3.21 -13.51 -3.30
N LEU A 136 -3.08 -12.59 -4.27
CA LEU A 136 -2.79 -12.92 -5.67
C LEU A 136 -1.43 -13.60 -5.84
N SER A 137 -0.40 -13.11 -5.17
CA SER A 137 0.93 -13.72 -5.18
C SER A 137 0.90 -15.13 -4.60
N TRP A 138 0.13 -15.38 -3.55
CA TRP A 138 -0.02 -16.70 -2.95
C TRP A 138 -0.76 -17.68 -3.85
N CYS A 139 -1.89 -17.25 -4.43
CA CYS A 139 -2.67 -18.06 -5.37
C CYS A 139 -1.86 -18.43 -6.62
N THR A 140 -1.15 -17.47 -7.22
CA THR A 140 -0.31 -17.72 -8.40
C THR A 140 0.90 -18.61 -8.11
N THR A 141 1.42 -18.58 -6.87
CA THR A 141 2.49 -19.48 -6.43
C THR A 141 1.97 -20.91 -6.22
N ARG A 142 0.80 -21.09 -5.59
CA ARG A 142 0.18 -22.42 -5.39
C ARG A 142 -0.27 -23.11 -6.67
N GLN A 143 -0.69 -22.37 -7.69
CA GLN A 143 -1.14 -22.93 -8.97
C GLN A 143 -0.02 -23.52 -9.83
N ARG A 144 1.25 -23.31 -9.47
CA ARG A 144 2.39 -24.04 -10.04
C ARG A 144 3.05 -24.87 -8.94
N PRO A 145 2.56 -26.09 -8.64
CA PRO A 145 3.38 -27.03 -7.89
C PRO A 145 4.66 -27.26 -8.70
N GLY A 146 5.78 -27.38 -7.98
CA GLY A 146 7.14 -27.36 -8.52
C GLY A 146 7.33 -28.11 -9.84
N ARG A 147 8.15 -27.51 -10.71
CA ARG A 147 8.95 -28.28 -11.65
C ARG A 147 9.99 -29.07 -10.87
#